data_AF-A0A8D8NAB7-F1
#
_entry.id   AF-A0A8D8NAB7-F1
#
_cell.length_a   1.000
_cell.length_b   1.000
_cell.length_c   1.000
_cell.angle_alpha   90.00
_cell.angle_beta   90.00
_cell.angle_gamma   90.00
#
_symmetry.space_group_name_H-M   'P 1'
#
loop_
_entity.id
_entity.type
_entity.pdbx_description
1 polymer ?
#
loop_
_entity_poly.entity_id
_entity_poly.type
_entity_poly.pdbx_seq_one_letter_code
_entity_poly.pdbx_strand_id
1 'polypeptide(L)'
;AYAGFTAATTVKTWLPVHSNFKELNLAAQKTAPKSIFKLYQQLIKLRSDHTFMYGDFESKALINNVFGYTRKLAEHKTYAVVVNMNSADVQLNMKNLEKDTQKLKVVVSTPESKFEENQEITEVENMVLESFDAVVFEVVTAGSSALVGSVLLLLGAVLRALM
;
A
#
# COMPACT_ATOMS: atom_id res chain seq x y z
N ALA A 1 -6.24 -27.46 20.50
CA ALA A 1 -7.72 -27.51 20.35
C ALA A 1 -8.24 -26.08 20.15
N TYR A 2 -9.36 -25.89 19.44
CA TYR A 2 -10.08 -24.60 19.33
C TYR A 2 -9.25 -23.37 18.93
N ALA A 3 -8.31 -23.50 17.99
CA ALA A 3 -7.48 -22.38 17.50
C ALA A 3 -6.68 -21.60 18.58
N GLY A 4 -6.48 -22.19 19.77
CA GLY A 4 -5.83 -21.50 20.89
C GLY A 4 -6.73 -20.54 21.68
N PHE A 5 -8.04 -20.54 21.41
CA PHE A 5 -9.02 -19.70 22.12
C PHE A 5 -9.26 -20.15 23.57
N THR A 6 -9.26 -21.46 23.83
CA THR A 6 -9.46 -22.04 25.16
C THR A 6 -8.44 -23.14 25.43
N ALA A 7 -8.30 -23.51 26.70
CA ALA A 7 -7.43 -24.61 27.13
C ALA A 7 -7.76 -25.91 26.39
N ALA A 8 -6.74 -26.74 26.14
CA ALA A 8 -6.91 -28.02 25.46
C ALA A 8 -7.78 -29.02 26.24
N THR A 9 -7.94 -28.81 27.55
CA THR A 9 -8.77 -29.61 28.46
C THR A 9 -10.26 -29.26 28.40
N THR A 10 -10.64 -28.16 27.74
CA THR A 10 -12.03 -27.76 27.61
C THR A 10 -12.79 -28.74 26.70
N VAL A 11 -13.93 -29.25 27.18
CA VAL A 11 -14.74 -30.23 26.44
C VAL A 11 -15.41 -29.59 25.21
N LYS A 12 -15.93 -28.37 25.32
CA LYS A 12 -16.63 -27.67 24.24
C LYS A 12 -16.61 -26.15 24.43
N THR A 13 -16.53 -25.39 23.34
CA THR A 13 -16.69 -23.92 23.32
C THR A 13 -18.18 -23.53 23.19
N TRP A 14 -18.52 -22.29 23.61
CA TRP A 14 -19.90 -21.77 23.54
C TRP A 14 -20.48 -21.74 22.11
N LEU A 15 -19.62 -21.49 21.11
CA LEU A 15 -19.89 -21.68 19.69
C LEU A 15 -18.85 -22.58 19.03
N PRO A 16 -19.19 -23.30 17.95
CA PRO A 16 -18.23 -24.06 17.17
C PRO A 16 -17.14 -23.15 16.59
N VAL A 17 -15.88 -23.60 16.68
CA VAL A 17 -14.77 -22.95 15.96
C VAL A 17 -14.85 -23.32 14.48
N HIS A 18 -14.65 -22.34 13.59
CA HIS A 18 -14.69 -22.57 12.16
C HIS A 18 -13.68 -23.65 11.73
N SER A 19 -14.07 -24.55 10.83
CA SER A 19 -13.32 -25.77 10.50
C SER A 19 -11.93 -25.52 9.92
N ASN A 20 -11.74 -24.41 9.21
CA ASN A 20 -10.46 -24.05 8.57
C ASN A 20 -9.38 -23.54 9.55
N PHE A 21 -9.64 -23.45 10.86
CA PHE A 21 -8.69 -22.84 11.81
C PHE A 21 -7.30 -23.51 11.85
N LYS A 22 -7.19 -24.76 11.38
CA LYS A 22 -5.92 -25.48 11.28
C LYS A 22 -4.98 -24.82 10.26
N GLU A 23 -5.55 -24.25 9.19
CA GLU A 23 -4.84 -23.56 8.12
C GLU A 23 -4.88 -22.04 8.33
N LEU A 24 -6.05 -21.51 8.69
CA LEU A 24 -6.28 -20.08 8.89
C LEU A 24 -6.27 -19.72 10.37
N ASN A 25 -5.09 -19.39 10.90
CA ASN A 25 -4.92 -18.87 12.25
C ASN A 25 -3.72 -17.90 12.34
N LEU A 26 -3.62 -17.19 13.46
CA LEU A 26 -2.58 -16.19 13.67
C LEU A 26 -1.16 -16.77 13.62
N ALA A 27 -0.94 -17.97 14.16
CA ALA A 27 0.39 -18.57 14.17
C ALA A 27 0.86 -18.87 12.74
N ALA A 28 -0.01 -19.47 11.91
CA ALA A 28 0.27 -19.73 10.50
C ALA A 28 0.49 -18.43 9.71
N GLN A 29 -0.33 -17.40 9.92
CA GLN A 29 -0.17 -16.12 9.21
C GLN A 29 1.07 -15.33 9.62
N LYS A 30 1.57 -15.49 10.85
CA LYS A 30 2.84 -14.89 11.29
C LYS A 30 4.04 -15.47 10.54
N THR A 31 4.04 -16.78 10.27
CA THR A 31 5.14 -17.47 9.61
C THR A 31 5.08 -17.39 8.08
N ALA A 32 3.88 -17.26 7.50
CA ALA A 32 3.69 -17.17 6.05
C ALA A 32 4.44 -15.94 5.46
N PRO A 33 5.11 -16.04 4.30
CA PRO A 33 5.85 -14.92 3.69
C PRO A 33 4.97 -13.67 3.49
N LYS A 34 3.82 -13.84 2.82
CA LYS A 34 2.74 -12.85 2.69
C LYS A 34 1.50 -13.37 3.46
N SER A 35 0.77 -12.50 4.14
CA SER A 35 -0.47 -12.85 4.84
C SER A 35 -1.33 -11.62 5.15
N ILE A 36 -2.64 -11.83 5.33
CA ILE A 36 -3.57 -10.76 5.73
C ILE A 36 -3.17 -10.14 7.07
N PHE A 37 -2.65 -10.92 8.02
CA PHE A 37 -2.11 -10.40 9.28
C PHE A 37 -0.94 -9.43 9.06
N LYS A 38 0.02 -9.78 8.20
CA LYS A 38 1.16 -8.89 7.88
C LYS A 38 0.72 -7.64 7.14
N LEU A 39 -0.20 -7.77 6.18
CA LEU A 39 -0.86 -6.65 5.52
C LEU A 39 -1.49 -5.70 6.56
N TYR A 40 -2.26 -6.24 7.50
CA TYR A 40 -2.89 -5.46 8.56
C TYR A 40 -1.87 -4.70 9.42
N GLN A 41 -0.75 -5.33 9.79
CA GLN A 41 0.33 -4.66 10.51
C GLN A 41 0.97 -3.53 9.69
N GLN A 42 1.21 -3.76 8.40
CA GLN A 42 1.75 -2.73 7.50
C GLN A 42 0.79 -1.54 7.38
N LEU A 43 -0.52 -1.78 7.26
CA LEU A 43 -1.53 -0.73 7.19
C LEU A 43 -1.65 0.08 8.49
N ILE A 44 -1.56 -0.57 9.66
CA ILE A 44 -1.52 0.15 10.95
C ILE A 44 -0.30 1.05 11.03
N LYS A 45 0.88 0.54 10.64
CA LYS A 45 2.11 1.34 10.60
C LYS A 45 1.98 2.51 9.61
N LEU A 46 1.38 2.27 8.45
CA LEU A 46 1.17 3.31 7.45
C LEU A 46 0.19 4.38 7.94
N ARG A 47 -0.83 4.01 8.71
CA ARG A 47 -1.79 4.94 9.32
C ARG A 47 -1.13 5.90 10.31
N SER A 48 0.05 5.58 10.85
CA SER A 48 0.82 6.52 11.67
C SER A 48 1.67 7.53 10.89
N ASP A 49 1.70 7.44 9.56
CA ASP A 49 2.32 8.48 8.74
C ASP A 49 1.51 9.78 8.82
N HIS A 50 2.19 10.92 8.88
CA HIS A 50 1.56 12.24 9.00
C HIS A 50 0.57 12.51 7.87
N THR A 51 0.86 12.08 6.64
CA THR A 51 -0.08 12.24 5.52
C THR A 51 -1.35 11.43 5.74
N PHE A 52 -1.27 10.25 6.36
CA PHE A 52 -2.46 9.47 6.71
C PHE A 52 -3.20 9.98 7.95
N MET A 53 -2.50 10.62 8.89
CA MET A 53 -3.11 11.23 10.07
C MET A 53 -3.82 12.55 9.77
N TYR A 54 -3.16 13.45 9.04
CA TYR A 54 -3.54 14.86 8.92
C TYR A 54 -3.73 15.33 7.48
N GLY A 55 -3.34 14.53 6.50
CA GLY A 55 -3.43 14.92 5.10
C GLY A 55 -4.86 14.91 4.56
N ASP A 56 -5.10 15.79 3.59
CA ASP A 56 -6.34 15.89 2.84
C ASP A 56 -6.68 14.57 2.16
N PHE A 57 -7.97 14.29 2.04
CA PHE A 57 -8.51 13.10 1.38
C PHE A 57 -9.31 13.52 0.16
N GLU A 58 -8.97 12.97 -1.01
CA GLU A 58 -9.73 13.16 -2.24
C GLU A 58 -9.97 11.80 -2.90
N SER A 59 -11.22 11.41 -3.07
CA SER A 59 -11.60 10.13 -3.69
C SER A 59 -12.24 10.29 -5.06
N LYS A 60 -12.05 9.30 -5.91
CA LYS A 60 -12.64 9.19 -7.25
C LYS A 60 -13.14 7.77 -7.50
N ALA A 61 -14.33 7.66 -8.08
CA ALA A 61 -14.71 6.45 -8.78
C ALA A 61 -13.98 6.47 -10.13
N LEU A 62 -13.00 5.60 -10.30
CA LEU A 62 -12.31 5.40 -11.56
C LEU A 62 -13.15 4.49 -12.47
N ILE A 63 -12.70 4.31 -13.71
CA ILE A 63 -13.38 3.47 -14.68
C ILE A 63 -13.55 2.03 -14.15
N ASN A 64 -14.57 1.34 -14.66
CA ASN A 64 -14.79 -0.09 -14.42
C ASN A 64 -14.73 -0.45 -12.93
N ASN A 65 -15.56 0.14 -12.06
CA ASN A 65 -15.64 -0.20 -10.62
C ASN A 65 -14.31 -0.21 -9.85
N VAL A 66 -13.35 0.63 -10.24
CA VAL A 66 -12.13 0.83 -9.46
C VAL A 66 -12.34 2.04 -8.55
N PHE A 67 -12.15 1.86 -7.25
CA PHE A 67 -12.17 2.96 -6.29
C PHE A 67 -10.75 3.45 -6.06
N GLY A 68 -10.53 4.77 -6.18
CA GLY A 68 -9.24 5.39 -5.93
C GLY A 68 -9.38 6.55 -4.96
N TYR A 69 -8.38 6.77 -4.11
CA TYR A 69 -8.25 8.03 -3.37
C TYR A 69 -6.80 8.43 -3.17
N THR A 70 -6.58 9.72 -2.91
CA THR A 70 -5.27 10.26 -2.54
C THR A 70 -5.28 10.76 -1.10
N ARG A 71 -4.11 10.74 -0.48
CA ARG A 71 -3.81 11.43 0.77
C ARG A 71 -2.65 12.38 0.54
N LYS A 72 -2.84 13.66 0.87
CA LYS A 72 -1.85 14.73 0.60
C LYS A 72 -1.63 15.60 1.82
N LEU A 73 -0.38 15.89 2.12
CA LEU A 73 0.00 16.84 3.16
C LEU A 73 1.21 17.62 2.66
N ALA A 74 1.18 18.95 2.79
CA ALA A 74 2.28 19.80 2.34
C ALA A 74 3.61 19.36 2.97
N GLU A 75 4.69 19.37 2.17
CA GLU A 75 6.04 18.95 2.58
C GLU A 75 6.18 17.47 3.00
N HIS A 76 5.12 16.67 2.86
CA HIS A 76 5.12 15.25 3.16
C HIS A 76 4.87 14.42 1.89
N LYS A 77 5.03 13.11 2.01
CA LYS A 77 4.76 12.17 0.91
C LYS A 77 3.29 12.20 0.54
N THR A 78 3.00 12.11 -0.76
CA THR A 78 1.64 11.88 -1.26
C THR A 78 1.41 10.40 -1.46
N TYR A 79 0.25 9.91 -1.05
CA TYR A 79 -0.16 8.53 -1.25
C TYR A 79 -1.38 8.43 -2.15
N ALA A 80 -1.42 7.40 -2.99
CA ALA A 80 -2.59 7.00 -3.74
C ALA A 80 -2.98 5.58 -3.34
N VAL A 81 -4.25 5.34 -3.10
CA VAL A 81 -4.80 4.01 -2.81
C VAL A 81 -5.78 3.68 -3.92
N VAL A 82 -5.62 2.51 -4.53
CA VAL A 82 -6.52 2.00 -5.58
C VAL A 82 -6.99 0.61 -5.21
N VAL A 83 -8.27 0.35 -5.46
CA VAL A 83 -8.96 -0.89 -5.13
C VAL A 83 -9.76 -1.32 -6.35
N ASN A 84 -9.37 -2.44 -6.95
CA ASN A 84 -10.15 -3.08 -8.00
C ASN A 84 -11.29 -3.88 -7.36
N MET A 85 -12.55 -3.48 -7.60
CA MET A 85 -13.71 -4.22 -7.07
C MET A 85 -14.24 -5.28 -8.05
N ASN A 86 -13.55 -5.52 -9.17
CA ASN A 86 -13.95 -6.50 -10.18
C ASN A 86 -13.22 -7.82 -10.02
N SER A 87 -13.85 -8.88 -10.53
CA SER A 87 -13.25 -10.19 -10.75
C SER A 87 -12.40 -10.26 -12.03
N ALA A 88 -11.98 -9.13 -12.59
CA ALA A 88 -11.20 -9.04 -13.82
C ALA A 88 -10.14 -7.93 -13.68
N ASP A 89 -9.06 -8.07 -14.44
CA ASP A 89 -7.98 -7.09 -14.49
C ASP A 89 -8.48 -5.78 -15.14
N VAL A 90 -8.01 -4.65 -14.60
CA VAL A 90 -8.37 -3.32 -15.11
C VAL A 90 -7.12 -2.54 -15.42
N GLN A 91 -7.02 -2.02 -16.64
CA GLN A 91 -6.01 -1.05 -17.03
C GLN A 91 -6.42 0.35 -16.54
N LEU A 92 -5.51 1.02 -15.84
CA LEU A 92 -5.72 2.30 -15.19
C LEU A 92 -4.72 3.34 -15.69
N ASN A 93 -5.25 4.55 -15.93
CA ASN A 93 -4.44 5.74 -16.02
C ASN A 93 -4.45 6.46 -14.67
N MET A 94 -3.34 6.37 -13.94
CA MET A 94 -3.18 6.92 -12.61
C MET A 94 -3.18 8.46 -12.59
N LYS A 95 -3.00 9.12 -13.74
CA LYS A 95 -3.19 10.57 -13.86
C LYS A 95 -4.66 11.00 -13.71
N ASN A 96 -5.61 10.09 -13.92
CA ASN A 96 -7.02 10.36 -13.61
C ASN A 96 -7.25 10.48 -12.10
N LEU A 97 -6.44 9.77 -11.30
CA LEU A 97 -6.46 9.89 -9.85
C LEU A 97 -5.64 11.10 -9.39
N GLU A 98 -4.38 11.21 -9.83
CA GLU A 98 -3.48 12.31 -9.50
C GLU A 98 -2.74 12.84 -10.75
N LYS A 99 -3.15 14.03 -11.23
CA LYS A 99 -2.80 14.56 -12.56
C LYS A 99 -1.30 14.62 -12.83
N ASP A 100 -0.51 15.02 -11.84
CA ASP A 100 0.93 15.26 -11.99
C ASP A 100 1.79 14.04 -11.67
N THR A 101 1.18 12.86 -11.56
CA THR A 101 1.87 11.58 -11.33
C THR A 101 2.87 11.31 -12.46
N GLN A 102 4.15 11.17 -12.09
CA GLN A 102 5.24 10.78 -12.99
C GLN A 102 5.69 9.34 -12.74
N LYS A 103 5.74 8.97 -11.47
CA LYS A 103 6.19 7.66 -11.01
C LYS A 103 5.42 7.26 -9.77
N LEU A 104 5.20 5.97 -9.62
CA LEU A 104 4.62 5.37 -8.42
C LEU A 104 5.65 4.47 -7.77
N LYS A 105 5.62 4.41 -6.45
CA LYS A 105 6.36 3.41 -5.68
C LYS A 105 5.39 2.60 -4.85
N VAL A 106 5.42 1.28 -4.97
CA VAL A 106 4.55 0.38 -4.18
C VAL A 106 4.94 0.47 -2.71
N VAL A 107 3.96 0.78 -1.85
CA VAL A 107 4.14 0.89 -0.39
C VAL A 107 3.55 -0.33 0.31
N VAL A 108 2.34 -0.72 -0.06
CA VAL A 108 1.64 -1.92 0.45
C VAL A 108 0.73 -2.45 -0.64
N SER A 109 0.65 -3.78 -0.80
CA SER A 109 -0.27 -4.46 -1.70
C SER A 109 -0.96 -5.63 -0.98
N THR A 110 -2.07 -6.14 -1.52
CA THR A 110 -2.69 -7.36 -1.00
C THR A 110 -1.75 -8.57 -1.16
N PRO A 111 -1.88 -9.63 -0.33
CA PRO A 111 -0.96 -10.76 -0.36
C PRO A 111 -0.86 -11.46 -1.72
N GLU A 112 -1.94 -11.46 -2.49
CA GLU A 112 -2.06 -12.09 -3.80
C GLU A 112 -1.55 -11.23 -4.95
N SER A 113 -1.26 -9.95 -4.70
CA SER A 113 -0.79 -9.01 -5.72
C SER A 113 0.58 -9.39 -6.29
N LYS A 114 0.75 -9.18 -7.60
CA LYS A 114 2.05 -9.23 -8.29
C LYS A 114 2.95 -8.02 -8.00
N PHE A 115 2.42 -6.95 -7.40
CA PHE A 115 3.22 -5.82 -7.00
C PHE A 115 4.08 -6.15 -5.78
N GLU A 116 5.37 -5.86 -5.88
CA GLU A 116 6.32 -6.06 -4.79
C GLU A 116 6.62 -4.75 -4.05
N GLU A 117 6.84 -4.83 -2.74
CA GLU A 117 7.13 -3.65 -1.92
C GLU A 117 8.37 -2.91 -2.46
N ASN A 118 8.30 -1.59 -2.55
CA ASN A 118 9.31 -0.71 -3.15
C ASN A 118 9.49 -0.80 -4.66
N GLN A 119 8.72 -1.61 -5.38
CA GLN A 119 8.70 -1.59 -6.84
C GLN A 119 8.35 -0.20 -7.36
N GLU A 120 9.10 0.29 -8.34
CA GLU A 120 8.83 1.55 -9.03
C GLU A 120 8.08 1.29 -10.35
N ILE A 121 7.08 2.13 -10.63
CA ILE A 121 6.25 2.05 -11.84
C ILE A 121 6.31 3.40 -12.53
N THR A 122 6.81 3.41 -13.77
CA THR A 122 6.89 4.59 -14.63
C THR A 122 5.77 4.63 -15.68
N GLU A 123 5.17 3.49 -16.01
CA GLU A 123 4.05 3.36 -16.96
C GLU A 123 2.70 3.71 -16.32
N VAL A 124 2.61 4.91 -15.76
CA VAL A 124 1.47 5.35 -14.91
C VAL A 124 0.16 5.53 -15.69
N GLU A 125 0.20 5.56 -17.02
CA GLU A 125 -0.99 5.72 -17.87
C GLU A 125 -1.63 4.38 -18.28
N ASN A 126 -0.89 3.27 -18.19
CA ASN A 126 -1.30 1.94 -18.65
C ASN A 126 -1.06 0.86 -17.58
N MET A 127 -1.19 1.24 -16.30
CA MET A 127 -0.94 0.33 -15.19
C MET A 127 -2.07 -0.70 -15.09
N VAL A 128 -1.74 -1.99 -15.03
CA VAL A 128 -2.74 -3.04 -14.83
C VAL A 128 -2.89 -3.32 -13.33
N LEU A 129 -4.13 -3.29 -12.83
CA LEU A 129 -4.50 -3.70 -11.48
C LEU A 129 -5.29 -5.01 -11.58
N GLU A 130 -4.80 -6.07 -10.95
CA GLU A 130 -5.39 -7.41 -11.07
C GLU A 130 -6.76 -7.51 -10.39
N SER A 131 -7.53 -8.55 -10.72
CA SER A 131 -8.84 -8.82 -10.09
C SER A 131 -8.76 -8.78 -8.56
N PHE A 132 -9.65 -8.00 -7.92
CA PHE A 132 -9.70 -7.81 -6.47
C PHE A 132 -8.41 -7.25 -5.80
N ASP A 133 -7.45 -6.76 -6.59
CA ASP A 133 -6.21 -6.21 -6.05
C ASP A 133 -6.43 -4.82 -5.43
N ALA A 134 -5.70 -4.54 -4.36
CA ALA A 134 -5.66 -3.26 -3.69
C ALA A 134 -4.22 -2.88 -3.35
N VAL A 135 -3.83 -1.68 -3.79
CA VAL A 135 -2.44 -1.22 -3.68
C VAL A 135 -2.40 0.21 -3.17
N VAL A 136 -1.47 0.45 -2.25
CA VAL A 136 -1.07 1.78 -1.80
C VAL A 136 0.24 2.13 -2.47
N PHE A 137 0.25 3.26 -3.16
CA PHE A 137 1.41 3.84 -3.81
C PHE A 137 1.85 5.13 -3.11
N GLU A 138 3.15 5.35 -3.03
CA GLU A 138 3.73 6.69 -2.90
C GLU A 138 3.77 7.31 -4.30
N VAL A 139 3.20 8.51 -4.44
CA VAL A 139 3.12 9.24 -5.71
C VAL A 139 4.30 10.22 -5.80
N VAL A 140 5.08 10.10 -6.87
CA VAL A 140 6.16 11.04 -7.19
C VAL A 140 5.67 11.97 -8.29
N THR A 141 5.56 13.25 -7.97
CA THR A 141 5.20 14.32 -8.91
C THR A 141 6.45 15.07 -9.37
N ALA A 142 6.33 15.80 -10.47
CA ALA A 142 7.44 16.53 -11.08
C ALA A 142 8.11 17.57 -10.15
N GLY A 143 7.40 18.07 -9.13
CA GLY A 143 7.95 19.02 -8.16
C GLY A 143 8.82 18.39 -7.06
N SER A 144 8.61 17.11 -6.75
CA SER A 144 9.30 16.42 -5.63
C SER A 144 10.72 16.00 -5.98
N SER A 145 11.02 15.75 -7.26
CA SER A 145 12.36 15.36 -7.74
C SER A 145 13.35 16.52 -7.80
N ALA A 146 12.87 17.77 -7.92
CA ALA A 146 13.73 18.95 -8.01
C ALA A 146 14.50 19.22 -6.70
N LEU A 147 13.84 19.07 -5.54
CA LEU A 147 14.44 19.40 -4.24
C LEU A 147 15.60 18.47 -3.85
N VAL A 148 15.49 17.17 -4.14
CA VAL A 148 16.55 16.19 -3.84
C VAL A 148 17.79 16.44 -4.69
N GLY A 149 17.60 16.78 -5.97
CA GLY A 149 18.71 17.14 -6.87
C GLY A 149 19.46 18.39 -6.41
N SER A 150 18.75 19.42 -5.94
CA SER A 150 19.36 20.66 -5.45
C SER A 150 20.22 20.45 -4.18
N VAL A 151 19.78 19.61 -3.25
CA VAL A 151 20.53 19.33 -2.00
C VAL A 151 21.82 18.57 -2.28
N LEU A 152 21.79 17.58 -3.17
CA LEU A 152 22.99 16.82 -3.59
C LEU A 152 24.01 17.70 -4.32
N LEU A 153 23.55 18.61 -5.19
CA LEU A 153 24.42 19.57 -5.87
C LEU A 153 25.07 20.56 -4.89
N LEU A 154 24.32 21.05 -3.90
CA LEU A 154 24.84 21.93 -2.85
C LEU A 154 25.87 21.22 -1.98
N LEU A 155 25.61 19.98 -1.56
CA LEU A 155 26.58 19.17 -0.81
C LEU A 155 27.85 18.91 -1.62
N GLY A 156 27.72 18.58 -2.91
CA GLY A 156 28.87 18.41 -3.80
C GLY A 156 29.67 19.69 -4.02
N ALA A 157 29.00 20.84 -4.11
CA ALA A 157 29.64 22.15 -4.25
C ALA A 157 30.39 22.57 -2.99
N VAL A 158 29.80 22.34 -1.80
CA VAL A 158 30.45 22.61 -0.50
C VAL A 158 31.67 21.69 -0.30
N LEU A 159 31.56 20.42 -0.67
CA LEU A 159 32.70 19.48 -0.59
C LEU A 159 33.85 19.89 -1.52
N ARG A 160 33.53 20.43 -2.71
CA ARG A 160 34.53 20.96 -3.66
C ARG A 160 35.15 22.29 -3.23
N ALA A 161 34.47 23.08 -2.40
CA ALA A 161 35.01 24.34 -1.87
C ALA A 161 35.88 24.15 -0.62
N LEU A 162 35.84 22.96 0.00
CA LEU A 162 36.61 22.59 1.19
C LEU A 162 37.86 21.75 0.88
N MET A 163 38.12 21.44 -0.40
CA MET A 163 39.29 20.72 -0.92
C MET A 163 40.17 21.68 -1.72
#